data_AF-A0A511MMM1-F1
#
_entry.id   AF-A0A511MMM1-F1
#
_cell.length_a   1.000
_cell.length_b   1.000
_cell.length_c   1.000
_cell.angle_alpha   90.00
_cell.angle_beta   90.00
_cell.angle_gamma   90.00
#
_symmetry.space_group_name_H-M   'P 1'
#
loop_
_entity.id
_entity.type
_entity.pdbx_description
1 polymer ?
#
loop_
_entity_poly.entity_id
_entity_poly.type
_entity_poly.pdbx_seq_one_letter_code
_entity_poly.pdbx_strand_id
1 'polypeptide(L)' 'MESDSKLEDLRSVLSCVFEKLGAESLTEPDRVELVARAEVVQDQIDEIQDVVRDEEHVDMRTTHAPEPSGDRLF' A
#
# COMPACT_ATOMS: atom_id res chain seq x y z
N MET A 1 -13.67 -0.82 -5.88
CA MET A 1 -12.19 -0.82 -5.82
C MET A 1 -11.76 -2.17 -5.30
N GLU A 2 -11.26 -3.04 -6.18
CA GLU A 2 -10.80 -4.38 -5.77
C GLU A 2 -9.53 -4.29 -4.91
N SER A 3 -8.70 -3.26 -5.14
CA SER A 3 -7.51 -2.94 -4.36
C SER A 3 -7.82 -2.61 -2.90
N ASP A 4 -8.91 -1.89 -2.63
CA ASP A 4 -9.30 -1.46 -1.28
C ASP A 4 -9.73 -2.66 -0.42
N SER A 5 -10.55 -3.57 -0.99
CA SER A 5 -10.93 -4.81 -0.30
C SER A 5 -9.73 -5.73 -0.04
N LYS A 6 -8.77 -5.80 -0.96
CA LYS A 6 -7.53 -6.57 -0.77
C LYS A 6 -6.64 -5.93 0.30
N LEU A 7 -6.58 -4.60 0.35
CA LEU A 7 -5.85 -3.85 1.37
C LEU A 7 -6.40 -4.08 2.77
N GLU A 8 -7.73 -4.07 2.92
CA GLU A 8 -8.41 -4.41 4.18
C GLU A 8 -8.11 -5.84 4.63
N ASP A 9 -8.12 -6.80 3.70
CA ASP A 9 -7.81 -8.21 3.99
C ASP A 9 -6.38 -8.38 4.51
N LEU A 10 -5.40 -7.75 3.83
CA LEU A 10 -4.00 -7.76 4.26
C LEU A 10 -3.81 -7.10 5.64
N ARG A 11 -4.51 -5.99 5.91
CA ARG A 11 -4.50 -5.34 7.24
C ARG A 11 -5.07 -6.25 8.33
N SER A 12 -6.13 -6.99 8.01
CA SER A 12 -6.72 -7.98 8.92
C SER A 12 -5.75 -9.13 9.23
N VAL A 13 -5.10 -9.67 8.19
CA VAL A 13 -4.06 -10.70 8.34
C VAL A 13 -2.89 -10.18 9.19
N LEU A 14 -2.43 -8.95 8.94
CA LEU A 14 -1.35 -8.33 9.70
C LEU A 14 -1.73 -8.17 11.18
N SER A 15 -2.95 -7.73 11.47
CA SER A 15 -3.47 -7.64 12.84
C SER A 15 -3.49 -9.00 13.53
N CYS A 16 -3.92 -10.05 12.83
CA CYS A 16 -3.92 -11.42 13.36
C CYS A 16 -2.50 -11.92 13.67
N VAL A 17 -1.52 -11.58 12.83
CA VAL A 17 -0.11 -11.92 13.08
C VAL A 17 0.42 -11.23 14.33
N PHE A 18 0.11 -9.94 14.54
CA PHE A 18 0.51 -9.22 15.75
C PHE A 18 -0.18 -9.72 17.02
N GLU A 19 -1.46 -10.10 16.93
CA GLU A 19 -2.16 -10.75 18.04
C GLU A 19 -1.46 -12.06 18.44
N LYS A 20 -1.08 -12.89 17.46
CA LYS A 20 -0.32 -14.13 17.70
C LYS A 20 1.07 -13.85 18.29
N LEU A 21 1.78 -12.83 17.80
CA LEU A 21 3.07 -12.39 18.34
C LEU A 21 3.01 -11.99 19.83
N GLY A 22 1.84 -11.58 20.31
CA GLY A 22 1.56 -11.27 21.71
C GLY A 22 1.27 -12.50 22.59
N ALA A 23 1.14 -13.70 22.02
CA ALA A 23 0.84 -14.90 22.78
C ALA A 23 2.02 -15.29 23.70
N GLU A 24 1.72 -15.50 24.98
CA GLU A 24 2.73 -15.84 26.00
C GLU A 24 3.37 -17.23 25.78
N SER A 25 2.70 -18.12 25.06
CA SER A 25 3.19 -19.47 24.73
C SER A 25 4.02 -19.53 23.44
N LEU A 26 4.32 -18.38 22.82
CA LEU A 26 4.99 -18.36 21.52
C LEU A 26 6.49 -18.65 21.64
N THR A 27 6.99 -19.59 20.85
CA THR A 27 8.43 -19.93 20.84
C THR A 27 9.23 -18.96 19.96
N GLU A 28 10.52 -18.80 20.24
CA GLU A 28 11.40 -17.96 19.40
C GLU A 28 11.35 -18.26 17.90
N PRO A 29 11.41 -19.51 17.41
CA PRO A 29 11.32 -19.78 15.97
C PRO A 29 9.97 -19.38 15.37
N ASP A 30 8.87 -19.60 16.10
CA ASP A 30 7.53 -19.21 15.68
C ASP A 30 7.40 -17.67 15.61
N ARG A 31 8.08 -16.97 16.53
CA ARG A 31 8.20 -15.50 16.54
C ARG A 31 8.90 -14.98 15.29
N VAL A 32 10.01 -15.60 14.91
CA VAL A 32 10.77 -15.23 13.71
C VAL A 32 9.95 -15.48 12.44
N GLU A 33 9.26 -16.62 12.36
CA GLU A 33 8.38 -16.93 11.22
C GLU A 33 7.21 -15.94 11.10
N LEU A 34 6.57 -15.59 12.22
CA LEU A 34 5.50 -14.60 12.25
C LEU A 34 5.99 -13.19 11.87
N VAL A 35 7.20 -12.81 12.30
CA VAL A 35 7.80 -11.52 11.89
C VAL A 35 8.12 -11.51 10.40
N ALA A 36 8.70 -12.58 9.85
CA ALA A 36 8.95 -12.69 8.41
C ALA A 36 7.65 -12.63 7.61
N ARG A 37 6.57 -13.25 8.11
CA ARG A 37 5.24 -13.15 7.50
C ARG A 37 4.66 -11.73 7.58
N ALA A 38 4.87 -11.03 8.71
CA ALA A 38 4.42 -9.65 8.86
C ALA A 38 5.13 -8.73 7.85
N GLU A 39 6.44 -8.92 7.64
CA GLU A 39 7.23 -8.16 6.66
C GLU A 39 6.66 -8.33 5.24
N VAL A 40 6.44 -9.58 4.80
CA VAL A 40 5.85 -9.85 3.47
C VAL A 40 4.48 -9.20 3.31
N VAL A 41 3.63 -9.25 4.33
CA VAL A 41 2.31 -8.61 4.28
C VAL A 41 2.42 -7.09 4.23
N GLN A 42 3.40 -6.50 4.92
CA GLN A 42 3.69 -5.07 4.82
C GLN A 42 4.15 -4.66 3.43
N ASP A 43 5.07 -5.40 2.81
CA ASP A 43 5.49 -5.19 1.41
C ASP A 43 4.30 -5.22 0.45
N GLN A 44 3.37 -6.16 0.62
CA GLN A 44 2.18 -6.24 -0.21
C GLN A 44 1.22 -5.05 -0.01
N ILE A 45 1.12 -4.54 1.23
CA ILE A 45 0.33 -3.34 1.53
C ILE A 45 0.99 -2.11 0.89
N ASP A 46 2.32 -2.01 0.94
CA ASP A 46 3.08 -0.91 0.35
C ASP A 46 2.94 -0.91 -1.18
N GLU A 47 3.10 -2.05 -1.84
CA GLU A 47 2.90 -2.21 -3.30
C GLU A 47 1.50 -1.76 -3.74
N ILE A 48 0.44 -2.14 -3.01
CA ILE A 48 -0.92 -1.73 -3.34
C ILE A 48 -1.10 -0.22 -3.15
N GLN A 49 -0.52 0.36 -2.09
CA GLN A 49 -0.60 1.80 -1.84
C GLN A 49 0.20 2.61 -2.87
N ASP A 50 1.35 2.10 -3.32
CA ASP A 50 2.16 2.72 -4.37
C ASP A 50 1.39 2.75 -5.69
N VAL A 51 0.78 1.62 -6.10
CA VAL A 51 -0.07 1.55 -7.29
C VAL A 51 -1.24 2.53 -7.21
N VAL A 52 -1.96 2.58 -6.07
CA VAL A 52 -3.08 3.51 -5.89
C VAL A 52 -2.61 4.98 -5.95
N ARG A 53 -1.42 5.27 -5.43
CA ARG A 53 -0.83 6.61 -5.46
C ARG A 53 -0.38 7.02 -6.87
N ASP A 54 0.17 6.10 -7.64
CA ASP A 54 0.51 6.32 -9.05
C ASP A 54 -0.74 6.55 -9.91
N GLU A 55 -1.83 5.80 -9.66
CA GLU A 55 -3.11 6.02 -10.34
C GLU A 55 -3.67 7.43 -10.07
N GLU A 56 -3.59 7.94 -8.83
CA GLU A 56 -3.98 9.32 -8.50
C GLU A 56 -3.09 10.37 -9.18
N HIS A 57 -1.78 10.11 -9.28
CA HIS A 57 -0.83 11.02 -9.93
C HIS A 57 -1.01 11.13 -11.46
N VAL A 58 -1.47 10.06 -12.12
CA VAL A 58 -1.80 10.09 -13.56
C VAL A 58 -3.07 10.91 -13.83
N ASP A 59 -4.06 10.86 -12.93
CA ASP A 59 -5.30 11.64 -13.05
C ASP A 59 -5.02 13.16 -12.97
N MET A 60 -4.12 13.59 -12.08
CA MET A 60 -3.68 14.99 -11.99
C MET A 60 -2.81 15.44 -13.17
N ARG A 61 -2.05 14.55 -13.81
CA ARG A 61 -1.20 14.90 -14.96
C ARG A 61 -2.00 15.20 -16.23
N THR A 62 -3.26 14.78 -16.29
CA THR A 62 -4.14 15.03 -17.45
C THR A 62 -4.87 16.38 -17.36
N THR A 63 -4.80 17.09 -16.24
CA THR A 63 -5.40 18.44 -16.07
C THR A 63 -4.43 19.60 -16.22
N HIS A 64 -3.15 19.37 -16.52
CA HIS A 64 -2.22 20.44 -16.85
C HIS A 64 -1.99 20.50 -18.37
N ALA A 65 -3.05 20.86 -19.11
CA ALA A 65 -2.84 21.46 -20.42
C ALA A 65 -2.07 22.77 -20.17
N PRO A 66 -0.82 22.93 -20.65
CA PRO A 66 -0.23 24.26 -20.67
C PRO A 66 -1.09 25.10 -21.59
N GLU A 67 -1.88 26.02 -21.04
CA GLU A 67 -2.50 27.07 -21.83
C GLU A 67 -1.37 27.72 -22.65
N PRO A 68 -1.45 27.76 -24.00
CA PRO A 68 -0.51 28.55 -24.78
C PRO A 68 -0.85 30.02 -24.51
N SER A 69 -0.26 30.55 -23.44
CA SER A 69 -0.21 31.97 -23.17
C SER A 69 0.48 32.65 -24.35
N GLY A 70 -0.36 33.27 -25.18
CA GLY A 70 -0.09 34.48 -25.95
C GLY A 70 1.21 34.52 -26.73
N ASP A 71 1.17 34.11 -27.99
CA ASP A 71 1.96 34.79 -29.02
C ASP A 71 1.21 34.75 -30.36
N ARG A 72 0.37 35.78 -30.57
CA ARG A 72 -0.11 36.16 -31.90
C ARG A 72 0.18 37.64 -32.08
N LEU A 73 1.46 37.92 -32.29
CA LEU A 73 1.93 39.13 -32.95
C LEU A 73 1.56 39.04 -34.44
N PHE A 74 0.39 39.55 -34.85
CA PHE A 74 0.11 40.06 -36.20
C PHE A 74 -1.08 41.02 -36.17
#